data_AF-A0A842KTB1-F1
#
_entry.id   AF-A0A842KTB1-F1
#
_cell.length_a   1.000
_cell.length_b   1.000
_cell.length_c   1.000
_cell.angle_alpha   90.00
_cell.angle_beta   90.00
_cell.angle_gamma   90.00
#
_symmetry.space_group_name_H-M   'P 1'
#
loop_
_entity.id
_entity.type
_entity.pdbx_description
1 polymer ?
#
loop_
_entity_poly.entity_id
_entity_poly.type
_entity_poly.pdbx_seq_one_letter_code
_entity_poly.pdbx_strand_id
1 'polypeptide(L)'
;MEVYATTHRGLEKITAEEIQELGGKLKKYSNGRVYFKCDEKLIDKLNYHARTCERIILLLKSTKVTGLEDIYNEIKDIDFSFIRPSESFAVRSKRVGVHNFNSMDIARVAGDAIIKSYQSSAEKRLKVNLDSPDNIIRVE
;
A
#
# COMPACT_ATOMS: atom_id res chain seq x y z
N MET A 1 9.29 9.55 3.80
CA MET A 1 8.56 8.34 3.36
C MET A 1 7.99 8.57 1.98
N GLU A 2 7.82 7.50 1.20
CA GLU A 2 7.14 7.52 -0.10
C GLU A 2 5.67 7.17 0.09
N VAL A 3 4.76 8.01 -0.37
CA VAL A 3 3.32 7.84 -0.15
C VAL A 3 2.55 8.18 -1.42
N TYR A 4 1.35 7.65 -1.52
CA TYR A 4 0.37 8.14 -2.47
C TYR A 4 -1.00 8.31 -1.82
N ALA A 5 -1.71 9.34 -2.26
CA ALA A 5 -3.10 9.56 -1.92
C ALA A 5 -3.98 9.04 -3.07
N THR A 6 -5.11 8.40 -2.75
CA THR A 6 -6.18 8.14 -3.72
C THR A 6 -7.16 9.31 -3.73
N THR A 7 -7.72 9.61 -4.89
CA THR A 7 -8.76 10.64 -5.08
C THR A 7 -9.65 10.28 -6.27
N HIS A 8 -10.76 10.99 -6.41
CA HIS A 8 -11.63 10.86 -7.57
C HIS A 8 -10.88 11.30 -8.84
N ARG A 9 -11.10 10.58 -9.94
CA ARG A 9 -10.56 10.96 -11.24
C ARG A 9 -11.07 12.35 -11.63
N GLY A 10 -10.16 13.21 -12.08
CA GLY A 10 -10.40 14.63 -12.35
C GLY A 10 -10.01 15.57 -11.20
N LEU A 11 -9.90 15.06 -9.96
CA LEU A 11 -9.48 15.87 -8.79
C LEU A 11 -7.98 15.77 -8.49
N GLU A 12 -7.19 15.08 -9.31
CA GLU A 12 -5.77 14.84 -9.04
C GLU A 12 -4.99 16.14 -8.87
N LYS A 13 -5.24 17.13 -9.73
CA LYS A 13 -4.56 18.44 -9.65
C LYS A 13 -4.90 19.17 -8.36
N ILE A 14 -6.19 19.24 -8.01
CA ILE A 14 -6.67 19.92 -6.79
C ILE A 14 -6.11 19.20 -5.54
N THR A 15 -6.11 17.87 -5.55
CA THR A 15 -5.55 17.06 -4.47
C THR A 15 -4.04 17.27 -4.34
N ALA A 16 -3.35 17.40 -5.47
CA ALA A 16 -1.93 17.66 -5.48
C ALA A 16 -1.59 19.04 -4.90
N GLU A 17 -2.36 20.08 -5.26
CA GLU A 17 -2.23 21.42 -4.69
C GLU A 17 -2.48 21.41 -3.17
N GLU A 18 -3.57 20.77 -2.70
CA GLU A 18 -3.87 20.62 -1.26
C GLU A 18 -2.72 19.92 -0.50
N ILE A 19 -2.16 18.85 -1.07
CA ILE A 19 -1.01 18.14 -0.47
C ILE A 19 0.21 19.06 -0.36
N GLN A 20 0.50 19.89 -1.38
CA GLN A 20 1.61 20.86 -1.32
C GLN A 20 1.40 21.91 -0.23
N GLU A 21 0.19 22.49 -0.17
CA GLU A 21 -0.18 23.47 0.84
C GLU A 21 -0.03 22.92 2.27
N LEU A 22 -0.37 21.65 2.47
CA LEU A 22 -0.21 21.00 3.77
C LEU A 22 1.26 20.64 4.10
N GLY A 23 2.17 20.70 3.14
CA GLY A 23 3.62 20.53 3.30
C GLY A 23 4.24 19.35 2.53
N GLY A 24 3.46 18.69 1.66
CA GLY A 24 3.87 17.50 0.93
C GLY A 24 4.75 17.83 -0.29
N LYS A 25 5.77 17.01 -0.52
CA LYS A 25 6.65 17.16 -1.69
C LYS A 25 6.14 16.31 -2.84
N LEU A 26 5.34 16.90 -3.73
CA LEU A 26 4.80 16.21 -4.90
C LEU A 26 5.88 15.58 -5.78
N LYS A 27 5.52 14.46 -6.39
CA LYS A 27 6.31 13.80 -7.42
C LYS A 27 5.57 13.75 -8.75
N LYS A 28 4.36 13.20 -8.73
CA LYS A 28 3.51 13.04 -9.92
C LYS A 28 2.09 12.73 -9.49
N TYR A 29 1.13 12.92 -10.37
CA TYR A 29 -0.23 12.42 -10.18
C TYR A 29 -0.78 11.87 -11.49
N SER A 30 -1.58 10.82 -11.42
CA SER A 30 -2.29 10.24 -12.55
C SER A 30 -3.36 9.23 -12.11
N ASN A 31 -4.42 9.09 -12.90
CA ASN A 31 -5.43 8.04 -12.76
C ASN A 31 -6.04 7.90 -11.34
N GLY A 32 -6.38 9.02 -10.71
CA GLY A 32 -6.93 9.08 -9.35
C GLY A 32 -5.91 8.88 -8.23
N ARG A 33 -4.61 9.06 -8.52
CA ARG A 33 -3.53 8.94 -7.52
C ARG A 33 -2.60 10.14 -7.56
N VAL A 34 -2.19 10.60 -6.38
CA VAL A 34 -1.16 11.64 -6.20
C VAL A 34 0.00 11.06 -5.40
N TYR A 35 1.20 11.03 -5.97
CA TYR A 35 2.41 10.51 -5.36
C TYR A 35 3.26 11.65 -4.82
N PHE A 36 3.74 11.50 -3.58
CA PHE A 36 4.51 12.54 -2.89
C PHE A 36 5.43 11.95 -1.82
N LYS A 37 6.36 12.77 -1.32
CA LYS A 37 7.17 12.48 -0.14
C LYS A 37 6.69 13.31 1.05
N CYS A 38 6.63 12.69 2.22
CA CYS A 38 6.33 13.35 3.49
C CYS A 38 7.07 12.70 4.67
N ASP A 39 7.04 13.37 5.82
CA ASP A 39 7.36 12.75 7.11
C ASP A 39 6.10 12.16 7.76
N GLU A 40 6.26 11.49 8.89
CA GLU A 40 5.17 10.83 9.61
C GLU A 40 4.14 11.84 10.15
N LYS A 41 4.59 12.98 10.67
CA LYS A 41 3.71 14.05 11.19
C LYS A 41 2.76 14.58 10.12
N LEU A 42 3.22 14.69 8.87
CA LEU A 42 2.36 15.11 7.77
C LEU A 42 1.33 14.04 7.41
N ILE A 43 1.58 12.74 7.65
CA ILE A 43 0.56 11.69 7.44
C ILE A 43 -0.63 11.92 8.36
N ASP A 44 -0.39 12.20 9.65
CA ASP A 44 -1.46 12.51 10.60
C ASP A 44 -2.23 13.75 10.13
N LYS A 45 -1.52 14.83 9.82
CA LYS A 45 -2.11 16.09 9.35
C LYS A 45 -2.97 15.88 8.10
N LEU A 46 -2.51 15.07 7.14
CA LEU A 46 -3.29 14.75 5.93
C LEU A 46 -4.56 13.99 6.27
N ASN A 47 -4.51 12.99 7.15
CA ASN A 47 -5.71 12.25 7.56
C ASN A 47 -6.76 13.14 8.27
N TYR A 48 -6.33 14.17 9.01
CA TYR A 48 -7.24 15.09 9.70
C TYR A 48 -7.74 16.25 8.84
N HIS A 49 -6.92 16.78 7.93
CA HIS A 49 -7.19 18.06 7.27
C HIS A 49 -7.45 17.96 5.76
N ALA A 50 -6.97 16.92 5.07
CA ALA A 50 -7.16 16.81 3.64
C ALA A 50 -8.64 16.52 3.33
N ARG A 51 -9.19 17.27 2.37
CA ARG A 51 -10.61 17.19 1.97
C ARG A 51 -10.79 16.47 0.66
N THR A 52 -9.73 16.37 -0.13
CA THR A 52 -9.76 15.79 -1.47
C THR A 52 -9.05 14.44 -1.56
N CYS A 53 -8.35 14.04 -0.50
CA CYS A 53 -7.77 12.71 -0.35
C CYS A 53 -8.81 11.73 0.19
N GLU A 54 -8.98 10.58 -0.46
CA GLU A 54 -9.81 9.48 0.07
C GLU A 54 -9.02 8.60 1.04
N ARG A 55 -7.77 8.27 0.71
CA ARG A 55 -6.87 7.43 1.52
C ARG A 55 -5.44 7.87 1.31
N ILE A 56 -4.66 7.89 2.38
CA ILE A 56 -3.20 8.04 2.35
C ILE A 56 -2.57 6.66 2.52
N ILE A 57 -1.73 6.25 1.57
CA ILE A 57 -1.15 4.90 1.52
C ILE A 57 0.37 4.99 1.46
N LEU A 58 1.04 4.28 2.36
CA LEU A 58 2.49 4.10 2.35
C LEU A 58 2.90 3.21 1.17
N LEU A 59 3.79 3.72 0.32
CA LEU A 59 4.33 2.96 -0.80
C LEU A 59 5.54 2.15 -0.32
N LEU A 60 5.35 0.85 -0.10
CA LEU A 60 6.41 -0.06 0.34
C LEU A 60 7.37 -0.41 -0.81
N LYS A 61 6.82 -0.72 -1.99
CA LYS A 61 7.59 -1.13 -3.17
C LYS A 61 6.83 -0.84 -4.45
N SER A 62 7.55 -0.57 -5.53
CA SER A 62 7.01 -0.39 -6.88
C SER A 62 7.97 -1.04 -7.87
N THR A 63 7.57 -2.15 -8.48
CA THR A 63 8.41 -2.95 -9.38
C THR A 63 7.59 -3.51 -10.53
N LYS A 64 8.26 -4.06 -11.54
CA LYS A 64 7.61 -4.80 -12.63
C LYS A 64 7.61 -6.27 -12.29
N VAL A 65 6.48 -6.92 -12.49
CA VAL A 65 6.29 -8.37 -12.29
C VAL A 65 5.66 -8.98 -13.53
N THR A 66 6.01 -10.23 -13.82
CA THR A 66 5.48 -10.97 -14.97
C THR A 66 4.58 -12.14 -14.56
N GLY A 67 4.72 -12.61 -13.32
CA GLY A 67 3.94 -13.73 -12.80
C GLY A 67 3.77 -13.71 -11.28
N LEU A 68 3.06 -14.72 -10.78
CA LEU A 68 2.82 -14.91 -9.35
C LEU A 68 4.12 -15.15 -8.56
N GLU A 69 5.10 -15.84 -9.17
CA GLU A 69 6.40 -16.10 -8.54
C GLU A 69 7.18 -14.80 -8.30
N ASP A 70 7.19 -13.89 -9.28
CA ASP A 70 7.79 -12.55 -9.11
C ASP A 70 7.08 -11.79 -7.97
N ILE A 71 5.74 -11.82 -7.94
CA ILE A 71 4.96 -11.19 -6.87
C ILE A 71 5.34 -11.74 -5.50
N TYR A 72 5.48 -13.07 -5.38
CA TYR A 72 5.89 -13.71 -4.14
C TYR A 72 7.26 -13.21 -3.67
N ASN A 73 8.27 -13.29 -4.56
CA ASN A 73 9.65 -12.94 -4.22
C ASN A 73 9.78 -11.46 -3.90
N GLU A 74 9.19 -10.59 -4.73
CA GLU A 74 9.25 -9.14 -4.54
C GLU A 74 8.60 -8.68 -3.23
N ILE A 75 7.53 -9.34 -2.79
CA ILE A 75 6.85 -9.06 -1.51
C ILE A 75 7.63 -9.66 -0.33
N LYS A 76 8.16 -10.87 -0.48
CA LYS A 76 8.93 -11.55 0.58
C LYS A 76 10.18 -10.76 0.98
N ASP A 77 10.75 -9.98 0.06
CA ASP A 77 11.91 -9.13 0.31
C ASP A 77 11.59 -7.83 1.11
N ILE A 78 10.31 -7.51 1.30
CA ILE A 78 9.90 -6.34 2.08
C ILE A 78 9.91 -6.70 3.56
N ASP A 79 10.53 -5.89 4.41
CA ASP A 79 10.49 -6.07 5.86
C ASP A 79 9.14 -5.59 6.44
N PHE A 80 8.37 -6.53 6.97
CA PHE A 80 7.08 -6.27 7.63
C PHE A 80 7.18 -6.18 9.16
N SER A 81 8.39 -6.09 9.72
CA SER A 81 8.62 -5.99 11.17
C SER A 81 7.91 -4.82 11.86
N PHE A 82 7.49 -3.81 11.08
CA PHE A 82 6.68 -2.68 11.57
C PHE A 82 5.26 -3.07 12.03
N ILE A 83 4.75 -4.25 11.63
CA ILE A 83 3.46 -4.78 12.09
C ILE A 83 3.66 -5.45 13.45
N ARG A 84 2.87 -5.05 14.45
CA ARG A 84 3.01 -5.64 15.79
C ARG A 84 2.52 -7.09 15.79
N PRO A 85 3.13 -7.99 16.57
CA PRO A 85 2.71 -9.41 16.60
C PRO A 85 1.25 -9.65 17.01
N SER A 86 0.63 -8.71 17.72
CA SER A 86 -0.78 -8.77 18.12
C SER A 86 -1.75 -8.34 17.01
N GLU A 87 -1.25 -7.66 15.98
CA GLU A 87 -2.04 -7.12 14.89
C GLU A 87 -2.33 -8.17 13.82
N SER A 88 -3.47 -7.99 13.18
CA SER A 88 -3.92 -8.75 12.04
C SER A 88 -3.69 -7.98 10.75
N PHE A 89 -3.61 -8.70 9.63
CA PHE A 89 -3.54 -8.09 8.31
C PHE A 89 -4.51 -8.74 7.32
N ALA A 90 -4.81 -8.00 6.25
CA ALA A 90 -5.46 -8.53 5.06
C ALA A 90 -4.78 -8.01 3.81
N VAL A 91 -4.74 -8.85 2.78
CA VAL A 91 -4.32 -8.44 1.44
C VAL A 91 -5.52 -8.02 0.62
N ARG A 92 -5.43 -6.85 -0.01
CA ARG A 92 -6.40 -6.34 -0.98
C ARG A 92 -5.70 -6.16 -2.32
N SER A 93 -5.96 -7.07 -3.23
CA SER A 93 -5.35 -7.10 -4.55
C SER A 93 -6.23 -6.44 -5.61
N LYS A 94 -5.65 -5.66 -6.50
CA LYS A 94 -6.34 -5.11 -7.67
C LYS A 94 -5.50 -5.33 -8.93
N ARG A 95 -5.95 -6.23 -9.80
CA ARG A 95 -5.28 -6.47 -11.08
C ARG A 95 -5.78 -5.50 -12.16
N VAL A 96 -4.86 -4.91 -12.92
CA VAL A 96 -5.17 -4.15 -14.14
C VAL A 96 -4.52 -4.83 -15.35
N GLY A 97 -5.27 -4.96 -16.44
CA GLY A 97 -4.81 -5.61 -17.68
C GLY A 97 -5.16 -7.09 -17.79
N VAL A 98 -4.51 -7.78 -18.74
CA VAL A 98 -4.73 -9.20 -19.07
C VAL A 98 -3.54 -10.01 -18.55
N HIS A 99 -3.83 -10.98 -17.68
CA HIS A 99 -2.86 -11.89 -17.09
C HIS A 99 -3.50 -13.27 -16.92
N ASN A 100 -2.68 -14.31 -16.81
CA ASN A 100 -3.13 -15.70 -16.61
C ASN A 100 -3.53 -16.03 -15.15
N PHE A 101 -3.57 -15.02 -14.28
CA PHE A 101 -3.98 -15.13 -12.88
C PHE A 101 -4.99 -14.01 -12.53
N ASN A 102 -5.78 -14.26 -11.50
CA ASN A 102 -6.80 -13.34 -11.02
C ASN A 102 -6.37 -12.65 -9.71
N SER A 103 -7.19 -11.70 -9.23
CA SER A 103 -6.91 -10.97 -7.99
C SER A 103 -6.80 -11.89 -6.76
N MET A 104 -7.64 -12.93 -6.66
CA MET A 104 -7.57 -13.87 -5.54
C MET A 104 -6.26 -14.65 -5.51
N ASP A 105 -5.72 -15.02 -6.68
CA ASP A 105 -4.40 -15.66 -6.78
C ASP A 105 -3.30 -14.74 -6.25
N ILE A 106 -3.34 -13.46 -6.62
CA ILE A 106 -2.41 -12.43 -6.13
C ILE A 106 -2.52 -12.30 -4.61
N ALA A 107 -3.75 -12.17 -4.09
CA ALA A 107 -3.98 -12.01 -2.65
C ALA A 107 -3.46 -13.20 -1.84
N ARG A 108 -3.66 -14.43 -2.34
CA ARG A 108 -3.16 -15.66 -1.72
C ARG A 108 -1.63 -15.67 -1.69
N VAL A 109 -0.98 -15.49 -2.84
CA VAL A 109 0.47 -15.54 -2.97
C VAL A 109 1.15 -14.43 -2.17
N ALA A 110 0.61 -13.21 -2.22
CA ALA A 110 1.08 -12.09 -1.42
C ALA A 110 0.93 -12.35 0.08
N GLY A 111 -0.20 -12.91 0.52
CA GLY A 111 -0.43 -13.26 1.92
C GLY A 111 0.60 -14.26 2.43
N ASP A 112 0.89 -15.29 1.65
CA ASP A 112 1.92 -16.29 1.96
C ASP A 112 3.32 -15.65 2.03
N ALA A 113 3.64 -14.74 1.10
CA ALA A 113 4.92 -14.01 1.07
C ALA A 113 5.11 -13.09 2.29
N ILE A 114 4.08 -12.34 2.67
CA ILE A 114 4.09 -11.44 3.85
C ILE A 114 4.35 -12.25 5.12
N ILE A 115 3.64 -13.38 5.29
CA ILE A 115 3.83 -14.24 6.45
C ILE A 115 5.26 -14.80 6.47
N LYS A 116 5.79 -15.22 5.32
CA LYS A 116 7.14 -15.77 5.25
C LYS A 116 8.21 -14.72 5.54
N SER A 117 8.05 -13.50 5.02
CA SER A 117 8.90 -12.36 5.36
C SER A 117 8.90 -12.10 6.87
N TYR A 118 7.71 -11.95 7.45
CA TYR A 118 7.58 -11.64 8.88
C TYR A 118 8.15 -12.73 9.78
N GLN A 119 7.94 -14.01 9.43
CA GLN A 119 8.50 -15.14 10.18
C GLN A 119 10.02 -15.13 10.20
N SER A 120 10.66 -14.73 9.10
CA SER A 120 12.13 -14.62 9.02
C SER A 120 12.67 -13.52 9.94
N SER A 121 11.89 -12.45 10.18
CA SER A 121 12.33 -11.30 11.00
C SER A 121 11.95 -11.41 12.49
N ALA A 122 10.79 -12.01 12.81
CA ALA A 122 10.17 -11.89 14.14
C ALA A 122 9.82 -13.24 14.81
N GLU A 123 10.17 -14.37 14.18
CA GLU A 123 9.91 -15.75 14.65
C GLU A 123 8.43 -16.08 14.98
N LYS A 124 7.50 -15.19 14.61
CA LYS A 124 6.05 -15.34 14.84
C LYS A 124 5.29 -15.32 13.53
N ARG A 125 4.10 -15.91 13.52
CA ARG A 125 3.19 -15.87 12.38
C ARG A 125 2.17 -14.73 12.56
N LEU A 126 2.09 -13.83 11.59
CA LEU A 126 1.04 -12.80 11.56
C LEU A 126 -0.34 -13.43 11.37
N LYS A 127 -1.35 -12.87 12.06
CA LYS A 127 -2.74 -13.30 11.96
C LYS A 127 -3.39 -12.67 10.74
N VAL A 128 -4.17 -13.47 10.01
CA VAL A 128 -4.98 -12.97 8.89
C VAL A 128 -6.41 -12.72 9.39
N ASN A 129 -6.95 -11.53 9.15
CA ASN A 129 -8.35 -11.19 9.41
C ASN A 129 -8.93 -10.50 8.16
N LEU A 130 -9.82 -11.19 7.44
CA LEU A 130 -10.35 -10.67 6.18
C LEU A 130 -11.49 -9.67 6.38
N ASP A 131 -12.10 -9.60 7.56
CA ASP A 131 -13.29 -8.79 7.83
C ASP A 131 -12.93 -7.44 8.47
N SER A 132 -12.05 -7.46 9.48
CA SER A 132 -11.63 -6.26 10.22
C SER A 132 -10.14 -6.32 10.57
N PRO A 133 -9.24 -6.20 9.59
CA PRO A 133 -7.80 -6.20 9.81
C PRO A 133 -7.31 -4.89 10.43
N ASP A 134 -6.27 -4.98 11.25
CA ASP A 134 -5.53 -3.79 11.72
C ASP A 134 -4.71 -3.17 10.60
N ASN A 135 -4.13 -4.01 9.72
CA ASN A 135 -3.27 -3.59 8.62
C ASN A 135 -3.84 -4.06 7.26
N ILE A 136 -4.08 -3.11 6.34
CA ILE A 136 -4.50 -3.44 4.96
C ILE A 136 -3.32 -3.27 4.01
N ILE A 137 -2.83 -4.38 3.46
CA ILE A 137 -1.75 -4.39 2.48
C ILE A 137 -2.37 -4.45 1.08
N ARG A 138 -2.08 -3.45 0.25
CA ARG A 138 -2.59 -3.36 -1.13
C ARG A 138 -1.53 -3.82 -2.12
N VAL A 139 -1.95 -4.70 -3.03
CA VAL A 139 -1.11 -5.19 -4.15
C VAL A 139 -1.83 -4.83 -5.45
N GLU A 140 -1.27 -3.91 -6.21
CA GLU A 140 -1.93 -3.29 -7.38
C GLU A 140 -1.04 -3.31 -8.63
#